data_AF-A0A971D994-F1
#
_entry.id   AF-A0A971D994-F1
#
_cell.length_a   1.000
_cell.length_b   1.000
_cell.length_c   1.000
_cell.angle_alpha   90.00
_cell.angle_beta   90.00
_cell.angle_gamma   90.00
#
_symmetry.space_group_name_H-M   'P 1'
#
loop_
_entity.id
_entity.type
_entity.pdbx_description
1 polymer ?
#
loop_
_entity_poly.entity_id
_entity_poly.type
_entity_poly.pdbx_seq_one_letter_code
_entity_poly.pdbx_strand_id
1 'polypeptide(L)' 'RWIAKKQMPAHKVGKLWKFKISEVDEWVTKGEASDK' A
#
# COMPACT_ATOMS: atom_id res chain seq x y z
N ARG A 1 -8.25 -6.67 -8.37
CA ARG A 1 -7.97 -5.53 -7.46
C ARG A 1 -6.56 -5.70 -6.89
N TRP A 2 -5.55 -5.03 -7.45
CA TRP A 2 -4.14 -5.30 -7.12
C TRP A 2 -3.72 -4.77 -5.74
N ILE A 3 -4.29 -3.64 -5.32
CA ILE A 3 -4.01 -2.99 -4.03
C ILE A 3 -4.28 -3.92 -2.83
N ALA A 4 -5.41 -4.65 -2.87
CA ALA A 4 -5.77 -5.59 -1.82
C ALA A 4 -4.92 -6.88 -1.82
N LYS A 5 -4.38 -7.28 -2.98
CA LYS A 5 -3.52 -8.47 -3.09
C LYS A 5 -2.14 -8.25 -2.50
N LYS A 6 -1.65 -7.00 -2.52
CA LYS A 6 -0.31 -6.64 -2.06
C LYS A 6 -0.28 -6.12 -0.61
N GLN A 7 -1.41 -6.18 0.10
CA GLN A 7 -1.57 -5.57 1.43
C GLN A 7 -1.05 -4.13 1.50
N MET A 8 -1.13 -3.39 0.39
CA MET A 8 -0.55 -2.07 0.29
C MET A 8 -1.41 -1.09 1.11
N PRO A 9 -0.80 -0.26 1.99
CA PRO A 9 -1.54 0.68 2.83
C PRO A 9 -2.17 1.77 1.96
N ALA A 10 -3.45 1.59 1.63
CA ALA A 10 -4.22 2.46 0.77
C ALA A 10 -5.47 2.93 1.49
N HIS A 11 -5.67 4.25 1.51
CA HIS A 11 -6.81 4.89 2.15
C HIS A 11 -7.76 5.42 1.09
N LYS A 12 -9.02 5.01 1.14
CA LYS A 12 -10.02 5.47 0.16
C LYS A 12 -10.57 6.83 0.60
N VAL A 13 -10.28 7.87 -0.20
CA VAL A 13 -10.80 9.23 0.00
C VAL A 13 -11.68 9.59 -1.18
N GLY A 14 -12.99 9.44 -1.01
CA GLY A 14 -13.97 9.59 -2.08
C GLY A 14 -13.79 8.55 -3.18
N LYS A 15 -13.52 9.00 -4.41
CA LYS A 15 -13.22 8.14 -5.56
C LYS A 15 -11.72 7.82 -5.71
N LEU A 16 -10.86 8.49 -4.95
CA LEU A 16 -9.42 8.35 -5.04
C LEU A 16 -8.88 7.44 -3.93
N TRP A 17 -7.76 6.79 -4.23
CA TRP A 17 -6.93 6.15 -3.22
C TRP A 17 -5.79 7.11 -2.87
N LYS A 18 -5.59 7.34 -1.58
CA LYS A 18 -4.45 8.07 -1.04
C LYS A 18 -3.52 7.12 -0.32
N PHE A 19 -2.24 7.43 -0.41
CA PHE A 19 -1.18 6.68 0.23
C PHE A 19 -0.42 7.62 1.15
N LYS A 20 -0.08 7.16 2.35
CA LYS A 20 0.78 7.91 3.24
C LYS A 20 2.20 7.40 3.05
N ILE A 21 3.14 8.32 2.78
CA ILE A 21 4.54 7.98 2.49
C ILE A 21 5.15 7.14 3.61
N SER A 22 4.94 7.52 4.88
CA SER A 22 5.46 6.75 6.02
C SER A 22 4.98 5.29 6.06
N GLU A 23 3.70 5.05 5.73
CA GLU A 23 3.14 3.69 5.73
C GLU A 23 3.67 2.89 4.54
N VAL A 24 3.83 3.54 3.38
CA VAL A 24 4.43 2.92 2.19
C VAL A 24 5.90 2.57 2.45
N ASP A 25 6.66 3.46 3.08
CA ASP A 25 8.07 3.22 3.41
C ASP A 25 8.22 2.05 4.39
N GLU A 26 7.39 2.00 5.43
CA GLU A 26 7.35 0.86 6.36
C GLU A 26 6.97 -0.45 5.66
N TRP A 27 5.97 -0.41 4.77
CA TRP A 27 5.51 -1.56 4.00
C TRP A 27 6.58 -2.09 3.04
N VAL A 28 7.31 -1.19 2.35
CA VAL A 28 8.45 -1.55 1.50
C VAL A 28 9.59 -2.13 2.34
N THR A 29 9.90 -1.50 3.48
CA THR A 29 10.98 -1.94 4.39
C THR A 29 10.71 -3.32 4.98
N LYS A 30 9.45 -3.65 5.27
CA LYS A 30 9.04 -4.98 5.76
C LYS A 30 9.15 -6.08 4.69
N GLY A 31 9.47 -5.74 3.45
CA GLY A 31 9.56 -6.69 2.34
C GLY A 31 8.19 -7.16 1.83
N GLU A 32 7.09 -6.57 2.32
CA GLU A 32 5.72 -6.91 1.91
C GLU A 32 5.39 -6.39 0.50
N ALA A 33 6.24 -5.53 -0.05
CA ALA A 33 6.20 -5.11 -1.45
C ALA A 33 6.74 -6.16 -2.43
N SER A 34 7.38 -7.23 -1.94
CA SER A 34 7.98 -8.25 -2.79
C SER A 34 6.93 -9.25 -3.28
N ASP A 35 6.62 -9.19 -4.57
CA ASP A 35 5.84 -10.18 -5.31
C ASP A 35 6.79 -11.37 -5.57
N LYS A 36 6.65 -12.47 -4.82
CA LYS A 36 7.35 -13.72 -5.12
C LYS A 36 6.48 -14.59 -6.01
#